data_AF-A0A536G0X5-F1
#
_entry.id   AF-A0A536G0X5-F1
#
_cell.length_a   1.000
_cell.length_b   1.000
_cell.length_c   1.000
_cell.angle_alpha   90.00
_cell.angle_beta   90.00
_cell.angle_gamma   90.00
#
_symmetry.space_group_name_H-M   'P 1'
#
loop_
_entity.id
_entity.type
_entity.pdbx_description
1 polymer ?
#
loop_
_entity_poly.entity_id
_entity_poly.type
_entity_poly.pdbx_seq_one_letter_code
_entity_poly.pdbx_strand_id
1 'polypeptide(L)'
;MTICTRQRYVDAVLSNYVRLPGTPLRASRRDLDLAAALYDRGIPLPVVWAAFVLAAARWAIRSPQQRRLPAIRTLYYFLPAIDEVLDTSPEPGYVEHLASKLQSLVAEKDRLLASATSSDHRRQTRQISAVSRRR
;
A
#
# COMPACT_ATOMS: atom_id res chain seq x y z
N MET A 1 19.56 -10.62 12.70
CA MET A 1 19.53 -10.61 11.22
C MET A 1 19.34 -9.17 10.77
N THR A 2 20.40 -8.52 10.29
CA THR A 2 20.35 -7.15 9.78
C THR A 2 19.79 -7.17 8.36
N ILE A 3 18.62 -6.56 8.17
CA ILE A 3 18.00 -6.41 6.85
C ILE A 3 18.83 -5.39 6.05
N CYS A 4 19.18 -5.71 4.79
CA CYS A 4 19.87 -4.78 3.90
C CYS A 4 19.01 -3.54 3.61
N THR A 5 19.62 -2.37 3.44
CA THR A 5 18.94 -1.09 3.16
C THR A 5 17.94 -1.19 1.99
N ARG A 6 18.29 -1.94 0.93
CA ARG A 6 17.40 -2.19 -0.22
C ARG A 6 16.13 -2.92 0.18
N GLN A 7 16.25 -3.99 0.96
CA GLN A 7 15.11 -4.77 1.42
C GLN A 7 14.21 -3.93 2.33
N ARG A 8 14.81 -3.14 3.24
CA ARG A 8 14.07 -2.22 4.12
C ARG A 8 13.28 -1.17 3.31
N TYR A 9 13.88 -0.64 2.25
CA TYR A 9 13.21 0.27 1.34
C TYR A 9 12.02 -0.39 0.64
N VAL A 10 12.25 -1.56 0.02
CA VAL A 10 11.19 -2.31 -0.69
C VAL A 10 10.04 -2.66 0.25
N ASP A 11 10.34 -3.16 1.44
CA ASP A 11 9.33 -3.50 2.46
C ASP A 11 8.53 -2.27 2.87
N ALA A 12 9.18 -1.12 3.06
CA ALA A 12 8.50 0.13 3.40
C ALA A 12 7.58 0.61 2.28
N VAL A 13 8.04 0.58 1.03
CA VAL A 13 7.23 0.94 -0.15
C VAL A 13 6.00 0.05 -0.26
N LEU A 14 6.17 -1.28 -0.18
CA LEU A 14 5.06 -2.21 -0.31
C LEU A 14 4.09 -2.14 0.85
N SER A 15 4.60 -1.99 2.08
CA SER A 15 3.77 -1.82 3.28
C SER A 15 2.91 -0.57 3.18
N ASN A 16 3.47 0.55 2.69
CA ASN A 16 2.70 1.77 2.47
C ASN A 16 1.68 1.58 1.35
N TYR A 17 2.06 0.96 0.22
CA TYR A 17 1.18 0.71 -0.92
C TYR A 17 -0.08 -0.09 -0.54
N VAL A 18 0.07 -1.22 0.16
CA VAL A 18 -1.07 -2.10 0.49
C VAL A 18 -2.00 -1.51 1.55
N ARG A 19 -1.58 -0.48 2.28
CA ARG A 19 -2.41 0.19 3.30
C ARG A 19 -3.28 1.32 2.73
N LEU A 20 -2.98 1.80 1.53
CA LEU A 20 -3.75 2.85 0.90
C LEU A 20 -5.17 2.39 0.52
N PRO A 21 -6.17 3.28 0.54
CA PRO A 21 -7.50 2.94 0.07
C PRO A 21 -7.49 2.61 -1.43
N GLY A 22 -8.36 1.68 -1.83
CA GLY A 22 -8.48 1.27 -3.23
C GLY A 22 -7.35 0.36 -3.74
N THR A 23 -6.27 0.12 -2.99
CA THR A 23 -5.19 -0.81 -3.39
C THR A 23 -5.48 -2.26 -2.95
N PRO A 24 -4.76 -3.27 -3.49
CA PRO A 24 -4.97 -4.67 -3.14
C PRO A 24 -4.56 -4.96 -1.68
N LEU A 25 -4.96 -6.12 -1.17
CA LEU A 25 -4.60 -6.58 0.18
C LEU A 25 -3.14 -7.07 0.27
N ARG A 26 -2.54 -7.44 -0.88
CA ARG A 26 -1.18 -7.97 -1.00
C ARG A 26 -0.54 -7.42 -2.26
N ALA A 27 0.74 -7.09 -2.17
CA ALA A 27 1.55 -6.72 -3.33
C ALA A 27 1.81 -7.93 -4.22
N SER A 28 1.75 -7.73 -5.54
CA SER A 28 2.12 -8.74 -6.52
C SER A 28 3.64 -8.80 -6.72
N ARG A 29 4.12 -9.82 -7.43
CA ARG A 29 5.53 -9.91 -7.83
C ARG A 29 5.98 -8.70 -8.68
N ARG A 30 5.09 -8.18 -9.54
CA ARG A 30 5.38 -6.99 -10.35
C ARG A 30 5.54 -5.74 -9.50
N ASP A 31 4.80 -5.63 -8.40
CA ASP A 31 4.90 -4.50 -7.47
C ASP A 31 6.22 -4.58 -6.68
N LEU A 32 6.63 -5.79 -6.28
CA LEU A 32 7.95 -6.07 -5.73
C LEU A 32 9.08 -5.63 -6.67
N ASP A 33 9.01 -6.07 -7.94
CA ASP A 33 10.02 -5.75 -8.95
C ASP A 33 10.08 -4.22 -9.20
N LEU A 34 8.94 -3.53 -9.21
CA LEU A 34 8.90 -2.08 -9.33
C LEU A 34 9.47 -1.35 -8.10
N ALA A 35 9.13 -1.77 -6.89
CA ALA A 35 9.68 -1.19 -5.66
C ALA A 35 11.21 -1.35 -5.62
N ALA A 36 11.70 -2.51 -6.05
CA ALA A 36 13.12 -2.78 -6.27
C ALA A 36 13.73 -1.81 -7.29
N ALA A 37 13.09 -1.64 -8.45
CA ALA A 37 13.58 -0.72 -9.48
C ALA A 37 13.61 0.74 -9.03
N LEU A 38 12.66 1.18 -8.19
CA LEU A 38 12.67 2.53 -7.60
C LEU A 38 13.90 2.74 -6.69
N TYR A 39 14.27 1.72 -5.92
CA TYR A 39 15.50 1.76 -5.12
C TYR A 39 16.75 1.83 -6.01
N ASP A 40 16.81 0.99 -7.04
CA ASP A 40 17.96 0.91 -7.94
C ASP A 40 18.14 2.21 -8.75
N ARG A 41 17.04 2.96 -8.99
CA ARG A 41 17.05 4.31 -9.58
C ARG A 41 17.38 5.42 -8.58
N GLY A 42 17.57 5.10 -7.31
CA GLY A 42 17.88 6.08 -6.26
C GLY A 42 16.71 6.98 -5.87
N ILE A 43 15.46 6.58 -6.13
CA ILE A 43 14.30 7.38 -5.75
C ILE A 43 14.16 7.39 -4.22
N PRO A 44 14.11 8.56 -3.56
CA PRO A 44 14.00 8.62 -2.10
C PRO A 44 12.63 8.12 -1.61
N LEU A 45 12.61 7.42 -0.48
CA LEU A 45 11.36 6.94 0.14
C LEU A 45 10.34 8.07 0.42
N PRO A 46 10.75 9.28 0.86
CA PRO A 46 9.82 10.40 1.02
C PRO A 46 9.13 10.84 -0.28
N VAL A 47 9.80 10.74 -1.42
CA VAL A 47 9.21 11.04 -2.75
C VAL A 47 8.13 10.03 -3.09
N VAL A 48 8.42 8.74 -2.90
CA VAL A 48 7.42 7.67 -3.13
C VAL A 48 6.22 7.83 -2.20
N TRP A 49 6.47 8.18 -0.93
CA TRP A 49 5.42 8.46 0.03
C TRP A 49 4.54 9.64 -0.39
N ALA A 50 5.14 10.76 -0.78
CA ALA A 50 4.40 11.93 -1.25
C ALA A 50 3.54 11.60 -2.48
N ALA A 51 4.08 10.86 -3.44
CA ALA A 51 3.36 10.42 -4.64
C ALA A 51 2.15 9.53 -4.30
N PHE A 52 2.34 8.62 -3.34
CA PHE A 52 1.27 7.76 -2.82
C PHE A 52 0.13 8.56 -2.21
N VAL A 53 0.46 9.51 -1.34
CA VAL A 53 -0.52 10.38 -0.69
C VAL A 53 -1.28 11.21 -1.72
N LEU A 54 -0.59 11.83 -2.68
CA LEU A 54 -1.20 12.65 -3.73
C LEU A 54 -2.18 11.84 -4.59
N ALA A 55 -1.73 10.70 -5.13
CA ALA A 55 -2.56 9.88 -6.00
C ALA A 55 -3.72 9.23 -5.25
N ALA A 56 -3.52 8.79 -4.01
CA ALA A 56 -4.60 8.24 -3.18
C ALA A 56 -5.62 9.31 -2.78
N ALA A 57 -5.19 10.54 -2.47
CA ALA A 57 -6.08 11.66 -2.22
C ALA A 57 -6.91 12.00 -3.47
N ARG A 58 -6.29 12.01 -4.66
CA ARG A 58 -7.02 12.19 -5.94
C ARG A 58 -8.02 11.09 -6.22
N TRP A 59 -7.72 9.85 -5.81
CA TRP A 59 -8.64 8.72 -5.91
C TRP A 59 -9.82 8.88 -4.92
N ALA A 60 -9.56 9.34 -3.69
CA ALA A 60 -10.56 9.45 -2.63
C ALA A 60 -11.47 10.69 -2.72
N ILE A 61 -10.97 11.83 -3.21
CA ILE A 61 -11.70 13.12 -3.21
C ILE A 61 -12.70 13.23 -4.38
N ARG A 62 -12.58 12.42 -5.45
CA ARG A 62 -13.52 12.48 -6.59
C ARG A 62 -14.91 11.95 -6.19
N SER A 63 -15.94 12.76 -6.48
CA SER A 63 -17.33 12.69 -5.97
C SER A 63 -18.02 11.31 -5.96
N PRO A 64 -18.92 11.05 -4.97
CA PRO A 64 -19.74 9.83 -4.86
C PRO A 64 -20.58 9.49 -6.11
N GLN A 65 -20.89 10.49 -6.94
CA GLN A 65 -21.67 10.32 -8.18
C GLN A 65 -20.85 9.77 -9.36
N GLN A 66 -19.51 9.75 -9.30
CA GLN A 66 -18.69 9.12 -10.34
C GLN A 66 -18.43 7.67 -9.95
N ARG A 67 -19.23 6.75 -10.53
CA ARG A 67 -19.16 5.29 -10.44
C ARG A 67 -17.78 4.77 -9.98
N ARG A 68 -17.76 4.18 -8.78
CA ARG A 68 -16.72 3.30 -8.20
C ARG A 68 -15.48 3.17 -9.09
N LEU A 69 -14.48 4.03 -8.86
CA LEU A 69 -13.19 3.86 -9.53
C LEU A 69 -12.74 2.40 -9.38
N PRO A 70 -12.28 1.76 -10.47
CA PRO A 70 -11.75 0.41 -10.35
C PRO A 70 -10.63 0.45 -9.31
N ALA A 71 -10.61 -0.57 -8.44
CA ALA A 71 -9.55 -0.72 -7.46
C ALA A 71 -8.18 -0.60 -8.15
N ILE A 72 -7.27 0.15 -7.53
CA ILE A 72 -5.88 0.23 -7.94
C ILE A 72 -5.31 -1.18 -7.88
N ARG A 73 -4.91 -1.72 -9.04
CA ARG A 73 -4.49 -3.14 -9.13
C ARG A 73 -2.98 -3.34 -8.97
N THR A 74 -2.19 -2.30 -9.20
CA THR A 74 -0.73 -2.38 -9.23
C THR A 74 -0.10 -1.08 -8.74
N LEU A 75 1.15 -1.16 -8.28
CA LEU A 75 1.97 -0.03 -7.85
C LEU A 75 2.32 0.90 -9.03
N TYR A 76 2.30 0.39 -10.26
CA TYR A 76 2.52 1.18 -11.48
C TYR A 76 1.54 2.35 -11.65
N TYR A 77 0.36 2.28 -11.01
CA TYR A 77 -0.59 3.39 -10.97
C TYR A 77 0.02 4.69 -10.41
N PHE A 78 1.01 4.57 -9.53
CA PHE A 78 1.64 5.71 -8.86
C PHE A 78 2.80 6.32 -9.65
N LEU A 79 3.25 5.71 -10.76
CA LEU A 79 4.38 6.24 -11.53
C LEU A 79 4.18 7.69 -11.99
N PRO A 80 3.02 8.09 -12.55
CA PRO A 80 2.82 9.49 -12.95
C PRO A 80 2.89 10.46 -11.76
N ALA A 81 2.46 10.04 -10.57
CA ALA A 81 2.56 10.86 -9.37
C ALA A 81 3.99 10.92 -8.82
N ILE A 82 4.79 9.86 -9.00
CA ILE A 82 6.21 9.87 -8.67
C ILE A 82 6.94 10.88 -9.57
N ASP A 83 6.69 10.82 -10.88
CA ASP A 83 7.27 11.76 -11.84
C ASP A 83 6.88 13.21 -11.51
N GLU A 84 5.61 13.45 -11.18
CA GLU A 84 5.13 14.77 -10.74
C GLU A 84 5.82 15.29 -9.47
N VAL A 85 5.99 14.43 -8.45
CA VAL A 85 6.65 14.84 -7.20
C VAL A 85 8.13 15.14 -7.44
N LEU A 86 8.79 14.38 -8.31
CA LEU A 86 10.18 14.63 -8.68
C LEU A 86 10.34 15.96 -9.43
N ASP A 87 9.37 16.32 -10.28
CA ASP A 87 9.40 17.56 -11.06
C ASP A 87 9.00 18.79 -10.22
N THR A 88 7.94 18.68 -9.43
CA THR A 88 7.34 19.82 -8.72
C THR A 88 7.91 20.02 -7.31
N SER A 89 8.44 18.96 -6.68
CA SER A 89 8.88 18.94 -5.28
C SER A 89 7.85 19.60 -4.33
N PRO A 90 6.68 19.00 -4.13
CA PRO A 90 5.59 19.59 -3.35
C PRO A 90 6.03 19.92 -1.93
N GLU A 91 5.47 21.01 -1.39
CA GLU A 91 5.74 21.43 -0.03
C GLU A 91 5.38 20.32 0.97
N PRO A 92 6.26 19.97 1.94
CA PRO A 92 5.99 18.91 2.91
C PRO A 92 4.66 19.08 3.66
N GLY A 93 4.31 20.31 4.05
CA GLY A 93 3.05 20.61 4.74
C GLY A 93 1.80 20.28 3.92
N TYR A 94 1.88 20.40 2.59
CA TYR A 94 0.79 20.00 1.71
C TYR A 94 0.61 18.48 1.68
N VAL A 95 1.71 17.73 1.65
CA VAL A 95 1.68 16.26 1.69
C VAL A 95 1.12 15.79 3.04
N GLU A 96 1.54 16.39 4.15
CA GLU A 96 1.02 16.06 5.48
C GLU A 96 -0.48 16.33 5.61
N HIS A 97 -0.95 17.47 5.09
CA HIS A 97 -2.37 17.80 5.05
C HIS A 97 -3.17 16.75 4.27
N LEU A 98 -2.69 16.33 3.10
CA LEU A 98 -3.36 15.28 2.33
C LEU A 98 -3.32 13.92 3.04
N ALA A 99 -2.20 13.58 3.69
CA ALA A 99 -2.09 12.36 4.47
C ALA A 99 -3.11 12.33 5.61
N SER A 100 -3.34 13.47 6.29
CA SER A 100 -4.34 13.59 7.36
C SER A 100 -5.75 13.26 6.87
N LYS A 101 -6.12 13.68 5.66
CA LYS A 101 -7.43 13.38 5.04
C LYS A 101 -7.60 11.89 4.71
N LEU A 102 -6.52 11.17 4.50
CA LEU A 102 -6.54 9.73 4.20
C LEU A 102 -6.58 8.85 5.45
N GLN A 103 -6.26 9.39 6.64
CA GLN A 103 -6.10 8.60 7.86
C GLN A 103 -7.32 7.72 8.18
N SER A 104 -8.53 8.27 8.09
CA SER A 104 -9.76 7.50 8.39
C SER A 104 -9.96 6.32 7.43
N LEU A 105 -9.61 6.48 6.15
CA LEU A 105 -9.73 5.43 5.15
C LEU A 105 -8.66 4.34 5.31
N VAL A 106 -7.43 4.75 5.65
CA VAL A 106 -6.32 3.83 5.95
C VAL A 106 -6.64 3.02 7.21
N ALA A 107 -7.11 3.69 8.28
CA ALA A 107 -7.48 3.03 9.53
C ALA A 107 -8.61 2.01 9.34
N GLU A 108 -9.59 2.33 8.50
CA GLU A 108 -10.65 1.38 8.16
C GLU A 108 -10.11 0.16 7.39
N LYS A 109 -9.23 0.39 6.41
CA LYS A 109 -8.59 -0.70 5.68
C LYS A 109 -7.70 -1.57 6.58
N ASP A 110 -6.94 -0.97 7.49
CA ASP A 110 -6.10 -1.70 8.45
C ASP A 110 -6.96 -2.60 9.36
N ARG A 111 -8.14 -2.15 9.80
CA ARG A 111 -9.11 -2.99 10.53
C ARG A 111 -9.61 -4.17 9.69
N LEU A 112 -9.92 -3.94 8.42
CA LEU A 112 -10.32 -5.01 7.50
C LEU A 112 -9.20 -6.03 7.29
N LEU A 113 -7.95 -5.57 7.15
CA LEU A 113 -6.78 -6.44 7.04
C LEU A 113 -6.58 -7.29 8.30
N ALA A 114 -6.70 -6.69 9.49
CA ALA A 114 -6.54 -7.39 10.78
C ALA A 114 -7.65 -8.43 11.06
N SER A 115 -8.89 -8.13 10.65
CA SER A 115 -10.00 -9.07 10.81
C SER A 115 -9.90 -10.26 9.83
N ALA A 116 -9.40 -10.04 8.62
CA ALA A 116 -9.14 -11.10 7.65
C ALA A 116 -8.04 -12.06 8.14
N THR A 117 -6.91 -11.54 8.63
CA THR A 117 -5.81 -12.37 9.15
C THR A 117 -6.22 -13.20 10.36
N SER A 118 -7.04 -12.64 11.25
CA SER A 118 -7.57 -13.34 12.43
C SER A 118 -8.54 -14.47 12.06
N SER A 119 -9.28 -14.31 10.96
CA SER A 119 -10.22 -15.30 10.45
C SER A 119 -9.53 -16.47 9.77
N ASP A 120 -8.47 -16.21 9.01
CA ASP A 120 -7.64 -17.26 8.37
C ASP A 120 -6.96 -18.16 9.42
N HIS A 121 -6.42 -17.57 10.49
CA HIS A 121 -5.81 -18.33 11.58
C HIS A 121 -6.81 -19.26 12.29
N ARG A 122 -8.07 -18.84 12.41
CA ARG A 122 -9.16 -19.63 13.01
C ARG A 122 -9.66 -20.76 12.10
N ARG A 123 -9.55 -20.62 10.77
CA ARG A 123 -9.85 -21.69 9.80
C ARG A 123 -8.75 -22.74 9.77
N GLN A 124 -7.49 -22.34 9.82
CA GLN A 124 -6.34 -23.24 9.76
C GLN A 124 -6.23 -24.13 11.01
N THR A 125 -6.51 -23.59 12.19
CA THR A 125 -6.52 -24.35 13.46
C THR A 125 -7.61 -25.43 13.51
N ARG A 126 -8.78 -25.20 12.90
CA ARG A 126 -9.85 -26.20 12.82
C ARG A 126 -9.51 -27.38 11.89
N GLN A 127 -8.72 -27.15 10.85
CA GLN A 127 -8.35 -28.20 9.88
C GLN A 127 -7.26 -29.14 10.43
N ILE A 128 -6.38 -28.64 11.29
CA ILE A 128 -5.32 -29.45 11.94
C ILE A 128 -5.93 -30.39 13.01
N SER A 129 -6.95 -29.95 13.75
CA SER A 129 -7.64 -30.81 14.72
C SER A 129 -8.50 -31.92 14.10
N ALA A 130 -8.84 -31.82 12.81
CA ALA A 130 -9.62 -32.84 12.09
C ALA A 130 -8.77 -34.01 11.55
N VAL A 131 -7.44 -33.81 11.39
CA VAL A 131 -6.53 -34.83 10.86
C VAL A 131 -6.00 -35.78 11.95
N SER A 132 -6.11 -35.42 13.23
CA SER A 132 -5.61 -36.25 14.34
C SER A 132 -6.56 -37.34 14.85
N ARG A 133 -7.70 -37.60 14.19
CA ARG A 133 -8.69 -38.64 14.58
C ARG A 133 -8.72 -39.88 13.68
N ARG A 134 -7.68 -40.12 12.88
CA ARG A 134 -7.46 -41.40 12.18
C ARG A 134 -6.05 -41.92 12.43
N ARG A 135 -5.79 -42.42 13.63
CA ARG A 135 -4.85 -43.51 13.89
C ARG A 135 -5.34 -44.30 15.09
#